data_AF-A0A402AR85-F1
#
_entry.id   AF-A0A402AR85-F1
#
_cell.length_a   1.000
_cell.length_b   1.000
_cell.length_c   1.000
_cell.angle_alpha   90.00
_cell.angle_beta   90.00
_cell.angle_gamma   90.00
#
_symmetry.space_group_name_H-M   'P 1'
#
loop_
_entity.id
_entity.type
_entity.pdbx_description
1 polymer ?
#
loop_
_entity_poly.entity_id
_entity_poly.type
_entity_poly.pdbx_seq_one_letter_code
_entity_poly.pdbx_strand_id
1 'polypeptide(L)'
;MTSFMNADGSGLVGGLSPSGSGQALQVDGSGNLKTTPASSASLDGGVGQAFTPEVVYLFNNGAPGSNSFDRKRELQGKGIIFNNITAGGGVGSTSLTLSSVAGLIAGAPILLVGGGYTEVVYVASNYVPGSNPVSLQSAIVYASHTGAFWDGYAPQGPLLNGLLATGIDPVASVIIDPNAGNYYLVRAASQDNCSGSNIPLSSPALFNGSSLDRAVGINGVPSVQNWVRQLTLQGHAYSVHSGLQSAAAGTNDYPLSLFNPAGSGKSILVYSLRVAASNAATNAINARLKLTTSDPAYGSQATVSNQKAGGAASAIASSCTYTTTSTTPTAPFAMVDIGNGPLELLQNEQCVYLPAGSANGLTLTLETSAAGSYIISMKYVEF
;
A
#
# COMPACT_ATOMS: atom_id res chain seq x y z
N MET A 1 0.87 -34.97 58.33
CA MET A 1 1.10 -33.68 57.65
C MET A 1 1.89 -32.79 58.60
N THR A 2 3.21 -32.68 58.43
CA THR A 2 4.13 -31.99 59.38
C THR A 2 5.10 -31.03 58.67
N SER A 3 4.73 -30.48 57.51
CA SER A 3 5.72 -29.88 56.59
C SER A 3 5.30 -28.53 56.00
N PHE A 4 4.90 -27.58 56.85
CA PHE A 4 4.64 -26.19 56.43
C PHE A 4 5.35 -25.13 57.30
N MET A 5 6.27 -25.50 58.18
CA MET A 5 7.09 -24.54 58.94
C MET A 5 8.48 -24.43 58.33
N ASN A 6 9.05 -23.22 58.34
CA ASN A 6 10.47 -23.02 58.05
C ASN A 6 11.33 -23.74 59.11
N ALA A 7 12.60 -24.02 58.77
CA ALA A 7 13.55 -24.67 59.68
C ALA A 7 13.85 -23.84 60.95
N ASP A 8 13.55 -22.54 60.93
CA ASP A 8 13.67 -21.61 62.05
C ASP A 8 12.40 -21.50 62.92
N GLY A 9 11.33 -22.24 62.58
CA GLY A 9 10.06 -22.22 63.30
C GLY A 9 9.11 -21.07 62.95
N SER A 10 9.44 -20.23 61.96
CA SER A 10 8.53 -19.20 61.46
C SER A 10 7.45 -19.79 60.52
N GLY A 11 6.25 -19.19 60.54
CA GLY A 11 5.01 -19.74 59.99
C GLY A 11 4.94 -19.97 58.47
N LEU A 12 3.83 -20.60 58.05
CA LEU A 12 3.45 -21.05 56.70
C LEU A 12 4.15 -20.34 55.52
N VAL A 13 4.96 -21.12 54.78
CA VAL A 13 5.57 -20.72 53.50
C VAL A 13 4.46 -20.53 52.45
N GLY A 14 4.26 -19.31 51.98
CA GLY A 14 3.23 -19.01 50.97
C GLY A 14 3.66 -19.24 49.52
N GLY A 15 4.95 -19.48 49.30
CA GLY A 15 5.53 -19.71 47.98
C GLY A 15 7.06 -19.70 48.01
N LEU A 16 7.67 -20.34 47.02
CA LEU A 16 9.12 -20.34 46.81
C LEU A 16 9.48 -19.23 45.81
N SER A 17 10.57 -18.52 46.06
CA SER A 17 11.19 -17.69 45.02
C SER A 17 11.75 -18.59 43.89
N PRO A 18 12.04 -18.04 42.70
CA PRO A 18 12.73 -18.78 41.63
C PRO A 18 14.10 -19.35 42.05
N SER A 19 14.70 -18.81 43.11
CA SER A 19 15.94 -19.30 43.74
C SER A 19 15.70 -20.36 44.84
N GLY A 20 14.47 -20.83 45.03
CA GLY A 20 14.12 -21.90 45.96
C GLY A 20 14.05 -21.48 47.44
N SER A 21 14.04 -20.18 47.75
CA SER A 21 13.89 -19.68 49.12
C SER A 21 12.42 -19.48 49.47
N GLY A 22 11.97 -20.01 50.61
CA GLY A 22 10.60 -19.82 51.08
C GLY A 22 10.37 -18.38 51.52
N GLN A 23 9.37 -17.69 50.95
CA GLN A 23 8.93 -16.41 51.45
C GLN A 23 7.78 -16.60 52.43
N ALA A 24 7.95 -16.12 53.67
CA ALA A 24 6.88 -16.08 54.65
C ALA A 24 5.83 -15.04 54.21
N LEU A 25 4.56 -15.43 54.17
CA LEU A 25 3.44 -14.51 53.99
C LEU A 25 3.40 -13.58 55.21
N GLN A 26 3.83 -12.34 55.05
CA GLN A 26 3.73 -11.36 56.12
C GLN A 26 2.28 -10.86 56.18
N VAL A 27 1.65 -10.87 57.35
CA VAL A 27 0.38 -10.19 57.59
C VAL A 27 0.63 -8.90 58.38
N ASP A 28 -0.14 -7.85 58.11
CA ASP A 28 -0.08 -6.62 58.89
C ASP A 28 -0.77 -6.78 60.26
N GLY A 29 -0.68 -5.75 61.12
CA GLY A 29 -1.30 -5.74 62.45
C GLY A 29 -2.83 -5.80 62.46
N SER A 30 -3.47 -5.81 61.28
CA SER A 30 -4.91 -5.98 61.09
C SER A 30 -5.26 -7.34 60.45
N GLY A 31 -4.27 -8.21 60.22
CA GLY A 31 -4.46 -9.55 59.67
C GLY A 31 -4.54 -9.60 58.15
N ASN A 32 -4.23 -8.52 57.44
CA ASN A 32 -4.21 -8.52 55.97
C ASN A 32 -2.86 -8.96 55.43
N LEU A 33 -2.85 -9.65 54.30
CA LEU A 33 -1.61 -10.07 53.65
C LEU A 33 -0.83 -8.88 53.08
N LYS A 34 0.42 -8.68 53.51
CA LYS A 34 1.38 -7.76 52.89
C LYS A 34 1.94 -8.38 51.62
N THR A 35 1.38 -8.02 50.48
CA THR A 35 2.05 -8.21 49.19
C THR A 35 2.98 -7.04 48.95
N THR A 36 4.29 -7.28 48.86
CA THR A 36 5.21 -6.27 48.30
C THR A 36 5.04 -6.34 46.80
N PRO A 37 4.56 -5.29 46.11
CA PRO A 37 4.53 -5.30 44.65
C PRO A 37 5.96 -5.53 44.17
N ALA A 38 6.18 -6.56 43.35
CA ALA A 38 7.46 -6.70 42.65
C ALA A 38 7.76 -5.35 42.00
N SER A 39 8.92 -4.77 42.35
CA SER A 39 9.41 -3.44 41.95
C SER A 39 8.54 -2.81 40.88
N SER A 40 7.75 -1.80 41.28
CA SER A 40 6.95 -1.00 40.38
C SER A 40 7.75 -0.75 39.10
N ALA A 41 7.34 -1.39 38.00
CA ALA A 41 7.74 -0.95 36.68
C ALA A 41 7.52 0.56 36.70
N SER A 42 8.58 1.34 36.52
CA SER A 42 8.53 2.80 36.58
C SER A 42 7.40 3.24 35.66
N LEU A 43 6.26 3.61 36.25
CA LEU A 43 5.07 4.02 35.53
C LEU A 43 5.37 5.40 34.99
N ASP A 44 5.93 5.45 33.79
CA ASP A 44 6.01 6.68 33.03
C ASP A 44 4.65 6.94 32.38
N GLY A 45 3.72 7.49 33.18
CA GLY A 45 2.54 8.22 32.71
C GLY A 45 1.49 7.46 31.90
N GLY A 46 1.40 6.13 31.97
CA GLY A 46 0.38 5.35 31.27
C GLY A 46 -0.44 4.48 32.21
N VAL A 47 -1.70 4.86 32.46
CA VAL A 47 -2.66 4.01 33.20
C VAL A 47 -3.20 2.96 32.23
N GLY A 48 -2.44 1.88 32.03
CA GLY A 48 -2.83 0.78 31.16
C GLY A 48 -1.92 -0.42 31.34
N GLN A 49 -2.40 -1.43 32.06
CA GLN A 49 -1.72 -2.72 32.16
C GLN A 49 -1.88 -3.47 30.84
N ALA A 50 -0.79 -3.60 30.07
CA ALA A 50 -0.47 -4.79 29.27
C ALA A 50 0.79 -4.53 28.44
N PHE A 51 1.78 -5.43 28.59
CA PHE A 51 2.77 -5.84 27.59
C PHE A 51 3.05 -4.85 26.45
N THR A 52 3.75 -3.75 26.73
CA THR A 52 4.47 -3.07 25.64
C THR A 52 5.74 -3.87 25.36
N PRO A 53 6.02 -4.25 24.09
CA PRO A 53 7.27 -4.90 23.74
C PRO A 53 8.42 -4.05 24.24
N GLU A 54 9.31 -4.67 24.99
CA GLU A 54 10.50 -4.05 25.54
C GLU A 54 11.38 -3.65 24.36
N VAL A 55 11.29 -2.38 23.94
CA VAL A 55 12.18 -1.86 22.92
C VAL A 55 13.52 -1.61 23.61
N VAL A 56 14.40 -2.61 23.52
CA VAL A 56 15.78 -2.53 23.99
C VAL A 56 16.52 -1.51 23.12
N TYR A 57 16.92 -0.38 23.71
CA TYR A 57 17.86 0.54 23.07
C TYR A 57 19.17 0.62 23.85
N LEU A 58 20.25 0.46 23.08
CA LEU A 58 21.64 0.68 23.44
C LEU A 58 21.88 2.19 23.64
N PHE A 59 22.61 2.49 24.71
CA PHE A 59 23.38 3.73 24.94
C PHE A 59 22.66 4.89 25.66
N ASN A 60 22.75 4.88 27.00
CA ASN A 60 22.44 5.98 27.92
C ASN A 60 23.73 6.65 28.42
N ASN A 61 24.50 7.31 27.55
CA ASN A 61 25.52 8.23 28.08
C ASN A 61 25.81 9.40 27.14
N GLY A 62 25.46 10.60 27.60
CA GLY A 62 26.20 11.81 27.23
C GLY A 62 25.39 12.98 26.69
N ALA A 63 24.80 13.77 27.59
CA ALA A 63 24.98 15.21 27.52
C ALA A 63 25.45 15.72 28.89
N PRO A 64 26.37 16.70 28.98
CA PRO A 64 26.82 17.23 30.27
C PRO A 64 25.71 18.06 30.92
N GLY A 65 25.35 17.75 32.16
CA GLY A 65 24.48 18.61 32.99
C GLY A 65 23.18 18.00 33.55
N SER A 66 23.08 16.69 33.78
CA SER A 66 21.94 16.06 34.48
C SER A 66 20.56 16.31 33.85
N ASN A 67 20.49 16.62 32.56
CA ASN A 67 19.23 16.72 31.85
C ASN A 67 18.69 15.31 31.57
N SER A 68 17.61 14.93 32.24
CA SER A 68 16.85 13.73 31.93
C SER A 68 16.00 14.02 30.69
N PHE A 69 16.45 13.60 29.51
CA PHE A 69 15.62 13.66 28.30
C PHE A 69 14.54 12.57 28.39
N ASP A 70 13.28 12.99 28.35
CA ASP A 70 12.13 12.09 28.25
C ASP A 70 12.12 11.46 26.83
N ARG A 71 12.12 10.13 26.78
CA ARG A 71 12.17 9.26 25.58
C ARG A 71 11.04 9.48 24.58
N LYS A 72 10.01 10.25 24.94
CA LYS A 72 8.91 10.67 24.04
C LYS A 72 8.99 12.13 23.59
N ARG A 73 9.86 12.93 24.20
CA ARG A 73 10.00 14.38 23.96
C ARG A 73 11.26 14.78 23.20
N GLU A 74 12.08 13.84 22.74
CA GLU A 74 13.06 14.13 21.67
C GLU A 74 12.39 14.44 20.32
N LEU A 75 11.06 14.54 20.29
CA LEU A 75 10.32 15.46 19.43
C LEU A 75 10.06 16.80 20.16
N GLN A 76 11.09 17.62 20.41
CA GLN A 76 10.84 19.00 20.84
C GLN A 76 10.51 19.87 19.61
N GLY A 77 9.29 20.41 19.56
CA GLY A 77 8.97 21.72 18.94
C GLY A 77 9.43 22.00 17.49
N LYS A 78 9.21 21.17 16.48
CA LYS A 78 7.96 21.11 15.70
C LYS A 78 7.54 22.38 14.91
N GLY A 79 8.35 23.44 14.89
CA GLY A 79 8.23 24.53 13.92
C GLY A 79 9.60 25.19 13.73
N ILE A 80 10.09 25.27 12.48
CA ILE A 80 11.35 25.95 12.19
C ILE A 80 11.12 27.46 12.31
N ILE A 81 11.86 28.10 13.21
CA ILE A 81 11.93 29.55 13.29
C ILE A 81 13.22 29.99 12.60
N PHE A 82 13.09 30.80 11.55
CA PHE A 82 14.20 31.52 10.92
C PHE A 82 14.21 32.97 11.40
N ASN A 83 15.38 33.47 11.77
CA ASN A 83 15.59 34.89 12.04
C ASN A 83 16.90 35.40 11.44
N ASN A 84 16.88 36.67 11.07
CA ASN A 84 18.07 37.36 10.60
C ASN A 84 18.95 37.72 11.80
N ILE A 85 20.26 37.56 11.62
CA ILE A 85 21.28 38.03 12.55
C ILE A 85 21.57 39.49 12.23
N THR A 86 21.25 40.40 13.15
CA THR A 86 21.46 41.85 12.98
C THR A 86 22.79 42.33 13.56
N ALA A 87 23.39 41.56 14.48
CA ALA A 87 24.75 41.76 14.98
C ALA A 87 25.32 40.46 15.60
N GLY A 88 26.64 40.39 15.74
CA GLY A 88 27.32 39.27 16.43
C GLY A 88 27.51 38.00 15.60
N GLY A 89 27.21 38.00 14.30
CA GLY A 89 27.39 36.83 13.41
C GLY A 89 28.82 36.56 12.93
N GLY A 90 29.84 37.11 13.61
CA GLY A 90 31.25 37.01 13.22
C GLY A 90 32.07 36.13 14.16
N VAL A 91 33.23 35.66 13.67
CA VAL A 91 34.18 34.82 14.42
C VAL A 91 34.51 35.44 15.79
N GLY A 92 34.51 34.61 16.83
CA GLY A 92 34.83 35.01 18.20
C GLY A 92 33.65 35.60 18.97
N SER A 93 32.51 35.86 18.31
CA SER A 93 31.33 36.43 19.00
C SER A 93 30.70 35.40 19.93
N THR A 94 30.42 35.80 21.17
CA THR A 94 29.74 34.98 22.20
C THR A 94 28.29 35.41 22.43
N SER A 95 27.74 36.25 21.54
CA SER A 95 26.36 36.68 21.58
C SER A 95 25.84 37.05 20.19
N LEU A 96 24.57 36.75 19.92
CA LEU A 96 23.86 37.08 18.68
C LEU A 96 22.75 38.10 18.95
N THR A 97 22.65 39.14 18.13
CA THR A 97 21.43 39.96 18.09
C THR A 97 20.56 39.46 16.94
N LEU A 98 19.33 39.06 17.25
CA LEU A 98 18.38 38.49 16.28
C LEU A 98 17.22 39.44 16.03
N SER A 99 16.59 39.36 14.86
CA SER A 99 15.36 40.12 14.55
C SER A 99 14.17 39.76 15.45
N SER A 100 14.13 38.53 15.95
CA SER A 100 13.22 38.03 16.97
C SER A 100 13.89 36.88 17.73
N VAL A 101 13.51 36.70 19.00
CA VAL A 101 14.00 35.61 19.87
C VAL A 101 12.85 34.75 20.38
N ALA A 102 11.70 34.80 19.70
CA ALA A 102 10.51 34.06 20.09
C ALA A 102 10.79 32.55 20.14
N GLY A 103 10.35 31.90 21.21
CA GLY A 103 10.49 30.45 21.41
C GLY A 103 11.88 29.96 21.78
N LEU A 104 12.89 30.85 21.84
CA LEU A 104 14.25 30.47 22.20
C LEU A 104 14.39 30.30 23.72
N ILE A 105 15.06 29.21 24.14
CA ILE A 105 15.28 28.86 25.55
C ILE A 105 16.76 28.61 25.83
N ALA A 106 17.17 28.68 27.10
CA ALA A 106 18.52 28.35 27.51
C ALA A 106 18.89 26.91 27.10
N GLY A 107 20.10 26.74 26.56
CA GLY A 107 20.58 25.44 26.07
C GLY A 107 20.05 25.02 24.69
N ALA A 108 19.16 25.79 24.06
CA ALA A 108 18.66 25.45 22.73
C ALA A 108 19.80 25.47 21.68
N PRO A 109 19.85 24.49 20.75
CA PRO A 109 20.72 24.57 19.59
C PRO A 109 20.21 25.62 18.59
N ILE A 110 21.15 26.33 17.97
CA ILE A 110 20.89 27.28 16.88
C ILE A 110 21.79 26.90 15.70
N LEU A 111 21.20 26.68 14.53
CA LEU A 111 21.92 26.50 13.27
C LEU A 111 22.15 27.85 12.59
N LEU A 112 23.40 28.29 12.50
CA LEU A 112 23.79 29.53 11.83
C LEU A 112 24.04 29.29 10.34
N VAL A 113 23.57 30.21 9.51
CA VAL A 113 23.64 30.14 8.04
C VAL A 113 24.03 31.49 7.43
N GLY A 114 24.30 31.49 6.11
CA GLY A 114 24.61 32.70 5.33
C GLY A 114 26.07 33.15 5.34
N GLY A 115 26.93 32.49 6.13
CA GLY A 115 28.38 32.61 6.09
C GLY A 115 29.04 31.62 5.13
N GLY A 116 30.37 31.48 5.20
CA GLY A 116 31.12 30.52 4.36
C GLY A 116 30.82 29.05 4.66
N TYR A 117 30.38 28.75 5.88
CA TYR A 117 29.96 27.43 6.35
C TYR A 117 28.73 27.55 7.26
N THR A 118 27.98 26.46 7.41
CA THR A 118 26.96 26.34 8.45
C THR A 118 27.59 25.84 9.74
N GLU A 119 27.13 26.34 10.88
CA GLU A 119 27.58 25.86 12.19
C GLU A 119 26.43 25.78 13.19
N VAL A 120 26.56 24.89 14.18
CA VAL A 120 25.61 24.78 15.28
C VAL A 120 26.24 25.36 16.53
N VAL A 121 25.57 26.33 17.14
CA VAL A 121 25.93 26.91 18.43
C VAL A 121 24.81 26.66 19.44
N TYR A 122 25.09 26.84 20.73
CA TYR A 122 24.10 26.64 21.79
C TYR A 122 23.85 27.93 22.55
N VAL A 123 22.60 28.17 22.91
CA VAL A 123 22.21 29.27 23.79
C VAL A 123 22.78 29.05 25.19
N ALA A 124 23.36 30.09 25.78
CA ALA A 124 23.97 30.05 27.10
C ALA A 124 22.98 29.53 28.16
N SER A 125 23.48 28.79 29.15
CA SER A 125 22.67 28.21 30.22
C SER A 125 22.03 29.26 31.14
N ASN A 126 22.59 30.47 31.18
CA ASN A 126 22.08 31.62 31.92
C ASN A 126 21.21 32.56 31.07
N TYR A 127 20.87 32.20 29.83
CA TYR A 127 20.00 33.00 28.98
C TYR A 127 18.59 33.08 29.57
N VAL A 128 18.05 34.31 29.66
CA VAL A 128 16.66 34.55 30.07
C VAL A 128 15.78 34.61 28.82
N PRO A 129 14.80 33.71 28.63
CA PRO A 129 13.93 33.69 27.46
C PRO A 129 13.32 35.05 27.14
N GLY A 130 13.39 35.47 25.87
CA GLY A 130 12.94 36.78 25.41
C GLY A 130 14.00 37.88 25.44
N SER A 131 15.18 37.64 26.00
CA SER A 131 16.29 38.60 26.01
C SER A 131 16.99 38.67 24.64
N ASN A 132 17.45 39.87 24.28
CA ASN A 132 18.21 40.15 23.05
C ASN A 132 19.26 41.23 23.39
N PRO A 133 20.57 40.97 23.26
CA PRO A 133 21.22 39.86 22.56
C PRO A 133 21.10 38.49 23.25
N VAL A 134 21.13 37.43 22.45
CA VAL A 134 21.19 36.02 22.86
C VAL A 134 22.63 35.66 23.19
N SER A 135 22.92 35.32 24.44
CA SER A 135 24.24 34.84 24.85
C SER A 135 24.46 33.39 24.40
N LEU A 136 25.67 33.04 23.96
CA LEU A 136 26.05 31.71 23.48
C LEU A 136 26.96 30.98 24.48
N GLN A 137 26.93 29.64 24.47
CA GLN A 137 27.82 28.80 25.29
C GLN A 137 29.28 28.82 24.80
N SER A 138 29.47 29.01 23.50
CA SER A 138 30.78 29.06 22.85
C SER A 138 30.84 30.21 21.86
N ALA A 139 32.06 30.64 21.55
CA ALA A 139 32.29 31.60 20.49
C ALA A 139 31.99 31.00 19.11
N ILE A 140 31.48 31.82 18.20
CA ILE A 140 31.27 31.50 16.77
C ILE A 140 32.61 31.21 16.10
N VAL A 141 32.67 30.16 15.27
CA VAL A 141 33.92 29.69 14.65
C VAL A 141 34.07 30.24 13.23
N TYR A 142 32.98 30.31 12.47
CA TYR A 142 32.99 30.81 11.10
C TYR A 142 32.47 32.25 10.97
N ALA A 143 32.91 32.95 9.93
CA ALA A 143 32.57 34.36 9.74
C ALA A 143 31.24 34.55 8.97
N SER A 144 30.65 35.73 9.18
CA SER A 144 29.61 36.31 8.32
C SER A 144 28.28 35.57 8.30
N HIS A 145 27.86 34.99 9.41
CA HIS A 145 26.51 34.44 9.52
C HIS A 145 25.46 35.56 9.47
N THR A 146 24.46 35.39 8.61
CA THR A 146 23.37 36.36 8.41
C THR A 146 22.01 35.82 8.87
N GLY A 147 21.90 34.51 9.12
CA GLY A 147 20.66 33.89 9.55
C GLY A 147 20.88 32.81 10.60
N ALA A 148 19.83 32.56 11.38
CA ALA A 148 19.79 31.57 12.44
C ALA A 148 18.48 30.78 12.37
N PHE A 149 18.57 29.46 12.51
CA PHE A 149 17.42 28.55 12.65
C PHE A 149 17.43 27.88 14.02
N TRP A 150 16.26 27.72 14.62
CA TRP A 150 16.06 26.88 15.81
C TRP A 150 14.64 26.29 15.82
N ASP A 151 14.45 25.29 16.67
CA ASP A 151 13.17 24.66 16.92
C ASP A 151 12.33 25.50 17.89
N GLY A 152 11.15 25.95 17.43
CA GLY A 152 10.17 26.66 18.23
C GLY A 152 9.13 25.71 18.84
N TYR A 153 8.87 25.80 20.14
CA TYR A 153 7.83 24.97 20.77
C TYR A 153 6.45 25.11 20.08
N ALA A 154 6.05 24.11 19.29
CA ALA A 154 4.72 24.01 18.70
C ALA A 154 3.85 23.06 19.54
N PRO A 155 2.79 23.56 20.21
CA PRO A 155 1.95 22.75 21.10
C PRO A 155 1.16 21.65 20.37
N GLN A 156 1.06 21.71 19.04
CA GLN A 156 0.18 20.85 18.24
C GLN A 156 0.86 19.63 17.60
N GLY A 157 2.18 19.60 17.43
CA GLY A 157 2.77 18.62 16.49
C GLY A 157 3.79 19.26 15.54
N PRO A 158 4.67 18.46 14.91
CA PRO A 158 5.57 18.96 13.88
C PRO A 158 4.73 19.55 12.78
N LEU A 159 4.88 20.85 12.55
CA LEU A 159 4.24 21.56 11.47
C LEU A 159 4.93 21.19 10.15
N LEU A 160 4.33 21.62 9.04
CA LEU A 160 4.96 21.53 7.72
C LEU A 160 6.36 22.18 7.77
N ASN A 161 7.38 21.44 7.34
CA ASN A 161 8.80 21.78 7.49
C ASN A 161 9.33 21.77 8.94
N GLY A 162 8.70 21.09 9.89
CA GLY A 162 9.11 21.09 11.31
C GLY A 162 10.36 20.28 11.65
N LEU A 163 11.16 19.86 10.65
CA LEU A 163 12.40 19.11 10.82
C LEU A 163 13.52 19.77 10.00
N LEU A 164 14.56 20.25 10.68
CA LEU A 164 15.80 20.68 10.02
C LEU A 164 16.52 19.46 9.41
N ALA A 165 17.37 19.66 8.40
CA ALA A 165 18.19 18.58 7.82
C ALA A 165 19.18 17.95 8.82
N THR A 166 19.40 18.59 9.97
CA THR A 166 20.17 18.08 11.11
C THR A 166 19.30 17.42 12.19
N GLY A 167 17.97 17.45 12.03
CA GLY A 167 17.03 16.77 12.90
C GLY A 167 17.21 15.27 12.78
N ILE A 168 17.18 14.58 13.91
CA ILE A 168 17.33 13.12 14.00
C ILE A 168 16.30 12.49 13.06
N ASP A 169 16.80 11.73 12.07
CA ASP A 169 15.97 10.99 11.13
C ASP A 169 15.04 10.07 11.93
N PRO A 170 13.71 10.15 11.74
CA PRO A 170 12.82 9.19 12.37
C PRO A 170 13.24 7.78 11.91
N VAL A 171 13.76 6.97 12.83
CA VAL A 171 14.12 5.55 12.60
C VAL A 171 12.87 4.69 12.26
N ALA A 172 11.71 5.31 12.10
CA ALA A 172 10.45 4.70 11.72
C ALA A 172 9.84 5.45 10.54
N SER A 173 9.17 4.72 9.65
CA SER A 173 8.41 5.34 8.56
C SER A 173 7.39 6.34 9.12
N VAL A 174 7.37 7.55 8.56
CA VAL A 174 6.43 8.60 8.93
C VAL A 174 5.50 8.87 7.75
N ILE A 175 4.20 8.98 8.02
CA ILE A 175 3.19 9.38 7.04
C ILE A 175 2.89 10.86 7.22
N ILE A 176 2.84 11.59 6.11
CA ILE A 176 2.42 12.99 6.06
C ILE A 176 0.94 13.03 5.70
N ASP A 177 0.13 13.70 6.51
CA ASP A 177 -1.20 14.16 6.09
C ASP A 177 -1.05 15.53 5.41
N PRO A 178 -1.18 15.60 4.08
CA PRO A 178 -0.95 16.84 3.35
C PRO A 178 -2.02 17.92 3.61
N ASN A 179 -3.20 17.54 4.12
CA ASN A 179 -4.29 18.49 4.39
C ASN A 179 -4.10 19.16 5.76
N ALA A 180 -3.73 18.37 6.76
CA ALA A 180 -3.53 18.87 8.12
C ALA A 180 -2.07 19.31 8.39
N GLY A 181 -1.13 18.96 7.51
CA GLY A 181 0.30 19.24 7.69
C GLY A 181 0.96 18.41 8.82
N ASN A 182 0.27 17.37 9.29
CA ASN A 182 0.71 16.56 10.43
C ASN A 182 1.55 15.36 9.97
N TYR A 183 2.52 15.00 10.81
CA TYR A 183 3.34 13.80 10.66
C TYR A 183 2.90 12.71 11.64
N TYR A 184 2.68 11.49 11.14
CA TYR A 184 2.26 10.33 11.92
C TYR A 184 3.32 9.23 11.85
N LEU A 185 3.82 8.79 13.01
CA LEU A 185 4.72 7.64 13.10
C LEU A 185 3.94 6.35 12.81
N VAL A 186 4.41 5.57 11.84
CA VAL A 186 3.87 4.24 11.56
C VAL A 186 4.23 3.33 12.73
N ARG A 187 3.21 2.76 13.38
CA ARG A 187 3.36 1.74 14.42
C ARG A 187 2.71 0.46 13.92
N ALA A 188 3.30 -0.70 14.25
CA ALA A 188 2.64 -1.97 14.02
C ALA A 188 1.30 -1.97 14.79
N ALA A 189 0.22 -2.33 14.12
CA ALA A 189 -1.05 -2.59 14.78
C ALA A 189 -0.89 -3.88 15.60
N SER A 190 -0.55 -3.76 16.88
CA SER A 190 -0.50 -4.91 17.80
C SER A 190 -1.87 -5.29 18.35
N GLN A 191 -2.92 -4.59 17.93
CA GLN A 191 -4.29 -4.78 18.41
C GLN A 191 -5.11 -5.55 17.38
N ASP A 192 -5.68 -6.68 17.82
CA ASP A 192 -6.71 -7.40 17.07
C ASP A 192 -7.99 -6.56 17.03
N ASN A 193 -8.69 -6.56 15.89
CA ASN A 193 -9.89 -5.74 15.62
C ASN A 193 -9.67 -4.21 15.58
N CYS A 194 -8.50 -3.74 15.11
CA CYS A 194 -8.30 -2.31 14.89
C CYS A 194 -9.25 -1.78 13.79
N SER A 195 -9.84 -0.61 14.03
CA SER A 195 -10.65 0.10 13.04
C SER A 195 -9.81 0.38 11.79
N GLY A 196 -10.30 -0.02 10.61
CA GLY A 196 -9.62 0.19 9.33
C GLY A 196 -9.34 1.67 9.00
N SER A 197 -9.96 2.61 9.73
CA SER A 197 -9.69 4.04 9.59
C SER A 197 -8.26 4.46 9.99
N ASN A 198 -7.54 3.63 10.75
CA ASN A 198 -6.24 3.98 11.33
C ASN A 198 -5.09 3.05 10.90
N ILE A 199 -5.22 2.34 9.77
CA ILE A 199 -4.15 1.48 9.25
C ILE A 199 -3.39 2.24 8.14
N PRO A 200 -2.15 2.68 8.38
CA PRO A 200 -1.19 3.05 7.35
C PRO A 200 -1.11 2.01 6.23
N LEU A 201 -1.71 2.30 5.07
CA LEU A 201 -1.49 1.49 3.88
C LEU A 201 -0.41 2.17 3.02
N SER A 202 0.79 1.59 3.00
CA SER A 202 1.80 2.00 2.03
C SER A 202 1.51 1.30 0.70
N SER A 203 1.09 2.07 -0.31
CA SER A 203 1.08 1.59 -1.69
C SER A 203 2.29 2.18 -2.41
N PRO A 204 3.08 1.39 -3.16
CA PRO A 204 3.99 1.97 -4.13
C PRO A 204 3.18 2.86 -5.08
N ALA A 205 3.64 4.09 -5.27
CA ALA A 205 3.10 5.03 -6.24
C ALA A 205 4.10 5.17 -7.38
N LEU A 206 3.58 5.32 -8.61
CA LEU A 206 4.36 5.70 -9.77
C LEU A 206 4.31 7.22 -9.89
N PHE A 207 5.46 7.86 -9.82
CA PHE A 207 5.56 9.29 -10.09
C PHE A 207 5.65 9.51 -11.60
N ASN A 208 4.67 10.21 -12.18
CA ASN A 208 4.61 10.47 -13.62
C ASN A 208 5.18 11.85 -14.01
N GLY A 209 5.82 12.55 -13.06
CA GLY A 209 6.37 13.90 -13.26
C GLY A 209 5.47 15.04 -12.79
N SER A 210 4.19 14.80 -12.51
CA SER A 210 3.28 15.82 -11.95
C SER A 210 2.39 15.31 -10.82
N SER A 211 1.98 14.03 -10.86
CA SER A 211 1.22 13.36 -9.79
C SER A 211 1.90 12.05 -9.36
N LEU A 212 1.57 11.62 -8.14
CA LEU A 212 1.83 10.27 -7.64
C LEU A 212 0.59 9.43 -7.91
N ASP A 213 0.66 8.55 -8.91
CA ASP A 213 -0.43 7.66 -9.24
C ASP A 213 -0.25 6.34 -8.50
N ARG A 214 -1.35 5.72 -8.04
CA ARG A 214 -1.26 4.34 -7.54
C ARG A 214 -0.79 3.45 -8.68
N ALA A 215 0.07 2.46 -8.40
CA ALA A 215 0.38 1.39 -9.34
C ALA A 215 -0.85 0.49 -9.53
N VAL A 216 -1.84 0.99 -10.28
CA VAL A 216 -3.08 0.30 -10.58
C VAL A 216 -3.27 0.26 -12.09
N GLY A 217 -3.63 -0.91 -12.62
CA GLY A 217 -4.05 -1.09 -14.00
C GLY A 217 -5.44 -0.49 -14.26
N ILE A 218 -6.08 -0.90 -15.35
CA ILE A 218 -7.40 -0.42 -15.77
C ILE A 218 -8.40 -0.46 -14.59
N ASN A 219 -9.08 0.66 -14.35
CA ASN A 219 -10.07 0.85 -13.29
C ASN A 219 -9.57 0.58 -11.85
N GLY A 220 -8.28 0.79 -11.57
CA GLY A 220 -7.80 0.71 -10.19
C GLY A 220 -7.35 -0.69 -9.76
N VAL A 221 -7.27 -1.65 -10.69
CA VAL A 221 -6.95 -3.05 -10.38
C VAL A 221 -5.54 -3.42 -10.85
N PRO A 222 -4.68 -4.07 -10.04
CA PRO A 222 -3.26 -4.29 -10.36
C PRO A 222 -2.96 -5.11 -11.63
N SER A 223 -3.92 -5.89 -12.14
CA SER A 223 -3.76 -6.66 -13.38
C SER A 223 -5.12 -6.91 -14.05
N VAL A 224 -5.11 -7.19 -15.35
CA VAL A 224 -6.31 -7.57 -16.11
C VAL A 224 -6.94 -8.83 -15.50
N GLN A 225 -6.14 -9.79 -15.03
CA GLN A 225 -6.64 -10.98 -14.36
C GLN A 225 -7.45 -10.66 -13.10
N ASN A 226 -6.94 -9.77 -12.26
CA ASN A 226 -7.65 -9.37 -11.04
C ASN A 226 -8.94 -8.62 -11.37
N TRP A 227 -8.93 -7.81 -12.43
CA TRP A 227 -10.12 -7.08 -12.85
C TRP A 227 -11.19 -8.03 -13.41
N VAL A 228 -10.81 -8.99 -14.26
CA VAL A 228 -11.72 -10.03 -14.77
C VAL A 228 -12.28 -10.88 -13.62
N ARG A 229 -11.46 -11.24 -12.61
CA ARG A 229 -11.95 -11.93 -11.40
C ARG A 229 -13.01 -11.12 -10.66
N GLN A 230 -12.76 -9.81 -10.45
CA GLN A 230 -13.72 -8.93 -9.80
C GLN A 230 -15.04 -8.83 -10.57
N LEU A 231 -14.97 -8.62 -11.90
CA LEU A 231 -16.15 -8.56 -12.76
C LEU A 231 -16.89 -9.91 -12.78
N THR A 232 -16.17 -11.02 -12.73
CA THR A 232 -16.79 -12.36 -12.62
C THR A 232 -17.59 -12.48 -11.32
N LEU A 233 -17.03 -12.05 -10.18
CA LEU A 233 -17.75 -12.05 -8.89
C LEU A 233 -18.96 -11.11 -8.89
N GLN A 234 -18.93 -10.05 -9.69
CA GLN A 234 -20.07 -9.14 -9.88
C GLN A 234 -21.13 -9.70 -10.86
N GLY A 235 -20.84 -10.80 -11.56
CA GLY A 235 -21.76 -11.37 -12.56
C GLY A 235 -21.70 -10.67 -13.91
N HIS A 236 -20.53 -10.13 -14.26
CA HIS A 236 -20.28 -9.42 -15.51
C HIS A 236 -19.36 -10.19 -16.46
N ALA A 237 -19.05 -11.46 -16.16
CA ALA A 237 -18.25 -12.33 -17.01
C ALA A 237 -19.10 -13.39 -17.68
N TYR A 238 -18.85 -13.62 -18.97
CA TYR A 238 -19.66 -14.50 -19.82
C TYR A 238 -18.76 -15.41 -20.64
N SER A 239 -19.32 -16.56 -21.06
CA SER A 239 -18.79 -17.35 -22.16
C SER A 239 -19.82 -17.49 -23.26
N VAL A 240 -19.33 -17.47 -24.49
CA VAL A 240 -20.08 -17.86 -25.68
C VAL A 240 -19.41 -19.07 -26.32
N HIS A 241 -20.19 -20.03 -26.79
CA HIS A 241 -19.66 -21.18 -27.53
C HIS A 241 -20.56 -21.59 -28.70
N SER A 242 -19.96 -22.14 -29.76
CA SER A 242 -20.69 -22.78 -30.86
C SER A 242 -21.43 -24.05 -30.43
N GLY A 243 -21.11 -24.61 -29.26
CA GLY A 243 -21.44 -25.99 -28.90
C GLY A 243 -20.51 -27.00 -29.60
N LEU A 244 -20.70 -28.28 -29.30
CA LEU A 244 -20.00 -29.36 -30.01
C LEU A 244 -20.60 -29.51 -31.41
N GLN A 245 -19.81 -29.25 -32.43
CA GLN A 245 -20.24 -29.29 -33.83
C GLN A 245 -19.54 -30.42 -34.58
N SER A 246 -20.13 -30.84 -35.70
CA SER A 246 -19.54 -31.82 -36.61
C SER A 246 -19.14 -31.14 -37.92
N ALA A 247 -17.85 -31.20 -38.24
CA ALA A 247 -17.31 -30.74 -39.51
C ALA A 247 -17.64 -31.75 -40.63
N ALA A 248 -18.00 -31.23 -41.79
CA ALA A 248 -18.15 -32.02 -43.01
C ALA A 248 -16.77 -32.42 -43.56
N ALA A 249 -16.74 -33.41 -44.46
CA ALA A 249 -15.51 -33.75 -45.17
C ALA A 249 -15.04 -32.57 -46.06
N GLY A 250 -13.71 -32.45 -46.24
CA GLY A 250 -13.08 -31.40 -47.04
C GLY A 250 -12.73 -30.13 -46.24
N THR A 251 -12.24 -29.11 -46.95
CA THR A 251 -11.89 -27.80 -46.38
C THR A 251 -13.15 -26.98 -46.13
N ASN A 252 -13.46 -26.74 -44.87
CA ASN A 252 -14.64 -26.01 -44.43
C ASN A 252 -14.26 -24.97 -43.38
N ASP A 253 -14.95 -23.83 -43.39
CA ASP A 253 -14.68 -22.68 -42.53
C ASP A 253 -15.91 -22.37 -41.66
N TYR A 254 -15.76 -22.58 -40.35
CA TYR A 254 -16.84 -22.45 -39.38
C TYR A 254 -16.63 -21.24 -38.47
N PRO A 255 -17.43 -20.18 -38.57
CA PRO A 255 -17.25 -18.98 -37.78
C PRO A 255 -18.09 -18.96 -36.49
N LEU A 256 -17.53 -18.36 -35.44
CA LEU A 256 -18.24 -17.83 -34.29
C LEU A 256 -17.99 -16.31 -34.23
N SER A 257 -19.06 -15.53 -34.23
CA SER A 257 -19.04 -14.07 -34.08
C SER A 257 -19.46 -13.65 -32.68
N LEU A 258 -18.71 -12.71 -32.12
CA LEU A 258 -19.11 -11.91 -30.97
C LEU A 258 -19.14 -10.45 -31.42
N PHE A 259 -20.33 -9.86 -31.45
CA PHE A 259 -20.53 -8.50 -31.91
C PHE A 259 -21.10 -7.61 -30.80
N ASN A 260 -20.47 -6.45 -30.58
CA ASN A 260 -20.95 -5.40 -29.69
C ASN A 260 -21.72 -4.35 -30.52
N PRO A 261 -23.07 -4.39 -30.54
CA PRO A 261 -23.84 -3.37 -31.23
C PRO A 261 -23.67 -2.01 -30.53
N ALA A 262 -23.72 -0.91 -31.29
CA ALA A 262 -23.58 0.44 -30.75
C ALA A 262 -24.57 0.75 -29.61
N GLY A 263 -25.74 0.12 -29.63
CA GLY A 263 -26.80 0.26 -28.61
C GLY A 263 -26.68 -0.67 -27.39
N SER A 264 -25.61 -1.45 -27.23
CA SER A 264 -25.47 -2.37 -26.08
C SER A 264 -25.36 -1.64 -24.74
N GLY A 265 -24.87 -0.39 -24.75
CA GLY A 265 -24.55 0.36 -23.53
C GLY A 265 -23.40 -0.22 -22.72
N LYS A 266 -22.64 -1.18 -23.27
CA LYS A 266 -21.57 -1.91 -22.59
C LYS A 266 -20.29 -1.94 -23.39
N SER A 267 -19.17 -1.83 -22.68
CA SER A 267 -17.86 -2.13 -23.26
C SER A 267 -17.55 -3.60 -23.04
N ILE A 268 -16.95 -4.24 -24.04
CA ILE A 268 -16.62 -5.66 -23.99
C ILE A 268 -15.11 -5.84 -23.97
N LEU A 269 -14.62 -6.61 -23.01
CA LEU A 269 -13.23 -7.06 -22.99
C LEU A 269 -13.19 -8.58 -23.15
N VAL A 270 -12.70 -9.03 -24.30
CA VAL A 270 -12.51 -10.44 -24.61
C VAL A 270 -11.15 -10.87 -24.11
N TYR A 271 -11.12 -11.87 -23.22
CA TYR A 271 -9.91 -12.31 -22.52
C TYR A 271 -9.56 -13.78 -22.76
N SER A 272 -10.37 -14.51 -23.54
CA SER A 272 -10.05 -15.87 -23.98
C SER A 272 -10.71 -16.13 -25.34
N LEU A 273 -9.94 -16.70 -26.26
CA LEU A 273 -10.35 -17.16 -27.57
C LEU A 273 -9.82 -18.59 -27.74
N ARG A 274 -10.70 -19.57 -27.58
CA ARG A 274 -10.35 -20.99 -27.62
C ARG A 274 -11.02 -21.71 -28.75
N VAL A 275 -10.22 -22.53 -29.42
CA VAL A 275 -10.67 -23.46 -30.45
C VAL A 275 -10.14 -24.84 -30.14
N ALA A 276 -10.92 -25.86 -30.47
CA ALA A 276 -10.45 -27.24 -30.47
C ALA A 276 -11.16 -28.01 -31.59
N ALA A 277 -10.45 -28.92 -32.22
CA ALA A 277 -11.02 -29.87 -33.16
C ALA A 277 -10.35 -31.24 -33.01
N SER A 278 -11.12 -32.31 -33.21
CA SER A 278 -10.66 -33.70 -33.12
C SER A 278 -10.18 -34.28 -34.45
N ASN A 279 -9.64 -33.43 -35.33
CA ASN A 279 -9.24 -33.86 -36.66
C ASN A 279 -7.91 -34.63 -36.63
N ALA A 280 -7.84 -35.74 -37.38
CA ALA A 280 -6.78 -36.74 -37.24
C ALA A 280 -5.43 -36.36 -37.87
N ALA A 281 -5.37 -35.32 -38.71
CA ALA A 281 -4.17 -34.96 -39.45
C ALA A 281 -3.45 -33.75 -38.84
N THR A 282 -2.13 -33.87 -38.66
CA THR A 282 -1.24 -32.77 -38.29
C THR A 282 -1.36 -31.64 -39.33
N ASN A 283 -1.57 -30.39 -38.89
CA ASN A 283 -1.74 -29.19 -39.72
C ASN A 283 -3.03 -29.14 -40.57
N ALA A 284 -4.08 -29.85 -40.15
CA ALA A 284 -5.38 -29.87 -40.83
C ALA A 284 -6.36 -28.78 -40.37
N ILE A 285 -5.93 -27.90 -39.47
CA ILE A 285 -6.81 -26.97 -38.76
C ILE A 285 -6.13 -25.60 -38.70
N ASN A 286 -6.83 -24.54 -39.10
CA ASN A 286 -6.35 -23.17 -38.99
C ASN A 286 -7.38 -22.32 -38.23
N ALA A 287 -6.93 -21.41 -37.37
CA ALA A 287 -7.78 -20.39 -36.77
C ALA A 287 -7.54 -19.04 -37.45
N ARG A 288 -8.63 -18.37 -37.80
CA ARG A 288 -8.62 -17.02 -38.40
C ARG A 288 -9.38 -16.06 -37.50
N LEU A 289 -8.72 -14.99 -37.07
CA LEU A 289 -9.33 -13.93 -36.27
C LEU A 289 -9.50 -12.67 -37.11
N LYS A 290 -10.72 -12.15 -37.17
CA LYS A 290 -11.06 -10.90 -37.87
C LYS A 290 -11.80 -9.97 -36.93
N LEU A 291 -11.44 -8.69 -36.93
CA LEU A 291 -12.26 -7.63 -36.34
C LEU A 291 -13.28 -7.15 -37.38
N THR A 292 -14.51 -6.90 -36.94
CA THR A 292 -15.63 -6.48 -37.80
C THR A 292 -16.25 -5.19 -37.29
N THR A 293 -16.80 -4.39 -38.20
CA THR A 293 -17.57 -3.16 -37.89
C THR A 293 -19.07 -3.31 -38.19
N SER A 294 -19.47 -4.47 -38.72
CA SER A 294 -20.85 -4.86 -38.99
C SER A 294 -21.09 -6.25 -38.42
N ASP A 295 -22.30 -6.51 -37.91
CA ASP A 295 -22.69 -7.82 -37.41
C ASP A 295 -22.76 -8.81 -38.59
N PRO A 296 -21.93 -9.87 -38.62
CA PRO A 296 -22.05 -10.91 -39.65
C PRO A 296 -23.39 -11.66 -39.60
N ALA A 297 -24.08 -11.63 -38.45
CA ALA A 297 -25.40 -12.22 -38.22
C ALA A 297 -25.56 -13.64 -38.82
N TYR A 298 -24.69 -14.56 -38.40
CA TYR A 298 -24.76 -15.94 -38.86
C TYR A 298 -26.09 -16.61 -38.46
N GLY A 299 -26.53 -17.60 -39.24
CA GLY A 299 -27.88 -18.16 -39.15
C GLY A 299 -28.24 -18.91 -37.86
N SER A 300 -27.28 -19.13 -36.95
CA SER A 300 -27.53 -19.76 -35.64
C SER A 300 -27.09 -18.85 -34.49
N GLN A 301 -27.88 -18.80 -33.43
CA GLN A 301 -27.54 -18.07 -32.20
C GLN A 301 -26.65 -18.92 -31.30
N ALA A 302 -25.51 -18.37 -30.88
CA ALA A 302 -24.61 -19.04 -29.94
C ALA A 302 -25.16 -18.99 -28.51
N THR A 303 -24.88 -20.02 -27.71
CA THR A 303 -25.26 -20.03 -26.30
C THR A 303 -24.33 -19.12 -25.51
N VAL A 304 -24.90 -18.13 -24.84
CA VAL A 304 -24.18 -17.24 -23.93
C VAL A 304 -24.57 -17.55 -22.49
N SER A 305 -23.58 -17.82 -21.64
CA SER A 305 -23.79 -18.16 -20.23
C SER A 305 -22.98 -17.24 -19.33
N ASN A 306 -23.62 -16.69 -18.30
CA ASN A 306 -22.93 -15.97 -17.24
C ASN A 306 -22.05 -16.94 -16.44
N GLN A 307 -20.82 -16.54 -16.15
CA GLN A 307 -19.85 -17.35 -15.37
C GLN A 307 -20.16 -17.33 -13.86
N LYS A 308 -21.04 -16.43 -13.41
CA LYS A 308 -21.62 -16.44 -12.07
C LYS A 308 -23.00 -17.07 -12.12
N ALA A 309 -23.20 -18.16 -11.38
CA ALA A 309 -24.52 -18.76 -11.22
C ALA A 309 -25.53 -17.71 -10.70
N GLY A 310 -26.68 -17.59 -11.38
CA GLY A 310 -27.70 -16.58 -11.07
C GLY A 310 -27.34 -15.14 -11.49
N GLY A 311 -26.24 -14.93 -12.23
CA GLY A 311 -25.89 -13.63 -12.78
C GLY A 311 -26.88 -13.14 -13.85
N ALA A 312 -26.85 -11.84 -14.13
CA ALA A 312 -27.69 -11.23 -15.18
C ALA A 312 -27.37 -11.79 -16.57
N ALA A 313 -28.32 -11.68 -17.50
CA ALA A 313 -28.06 -12.01 -18.90
C ALA A 313 -27.09 -10.99 -19.53
N SER A 314 -26.28 -11.46 -20.50
CA SER A 314 -25.39 -10.59 -21.28
C SER A 314 -26.21 -9.59 -22.11
N ALA A 315 -25.72 -8.35 -22.17
CA ALA A 315 -26.31 -7.30 -23.01
C ALA A 315 -26.18 -7.59 -24.52
N ILE A 316 -25.25 -8.46 -24.91
CA ILE A 316 -24.95 -8.81 -26.32
C ILE A 316 -25.31 -10.26 -26.68
N ALA A 317 -26.12 -10.94 -25.86
CA ALA A 317 -26.45 -12.36 -26.07
C ALA A 317 -27.11 -12.66 -27.42
N SER A 318 -27.86 -11.72 -27.99
CA SER A 318 -28.48 -11.84 -29.33
C SER A 318 -27.53 -11.56 -30.48
N SER A 319 -26.39 -10.91 -30.23
CA SER A 319 -25.36 -10.56 -31.23
C SER A 319 -24.19 -11.55 -31.25
N CYS A 320 -24.37 -12.68 -30.57
CA CYS A 320 -23.43 -13.81 -30.59
C CYS A 320 -23.98 -14.88 -31.54
N THR A 321 -23.37 -15.05 -32.70
CA THR A 321 -23.89 -15.92 -33.77
C THR A 321 -22.82 -16.85 -34.33
N TYR A 322 -23.22 -18.00 -34.85
CA TYR A 322 -22.34 -18.95 -35.53
C TYR A 322 -23.07 -19.62 -36.70
N THR A 323 -22.37 -20.40 -37.51
CA THR A 323 -23.00 -21.30 -38.47
C THR A 323 -22.32 -22.67 -38.50
N THR A 324 -23.11 -23.69 -38.82
CA THR A 324 -22.66 -25.08 -39.04
C THR A 324 -22.39 -25.38 -40.51
N THR A 325 -22.66 -24.42 -41.40
CA THR A 325 -22.30 -24.48 -42.82
C THR A 325 -20.99 -23.75 -43.07
N SER A 326 -20.21 -24.26 -44.03
CA SER A 326 -18.95 -23.61 -44.44
C SER A 326 -19.21 -22.21 -44.98
N THR A 327 -18.37 -21.25 -44.61
CA THR A 327 -18.44 -19.85 -45.06
C THR A 327 -17.11 -19.39 -45.61
N THR A 328 -17.07 -18.56 -46.65
CA THR A 328 -15.80 -18.01 -47.13
C THR A 328 -15.34 -16.85 -46.24
N PRO A 329 -14.20 -16.96 -45.52
CA PRO A 329 -13.69 -15.86 -44.71
C PRO A 329 -13.25 -14.71 -45.61
N THR A 330 -13.58 -13.48 -45.20
CA THR A 330 -13.21 -12.28 -45.94
C THR A 330 -11.98 -11.64 -45.32
N ALA A 331 -10.92 -11.40 -46.08
CA ALA A 331 -9.73 -10.69 -45.62
C ALA A 331 -10.05 -9.22 -45.20
N PRO A 332 -9.21 -8.56 -44.38
CA PRO A 332 -8.03 -9.11 -43.69
C PRO A 332 -8.41 -9.92 -42.44
N PHE A 333 -7.61 -10.93 -42.12
CA PHE A 333 -7.67 -11.69 -40.87
C PHE A 333 -6.25 -12.07 -40.43
N ALA A 334 -6.05 -12.23 -39.12
CA ALA A 334 -4.87 -12.88 -38.58
C ALA A 334 -5.09 -14.40 -38.63
N MET A 335 -4.08 -15.17 -39.03
CA MET A 335 -4.17 -16.62 -39.14
C MET A 335 -3.12 -17.29 -38.26
N VAL A 336 -3.51 -18.37 -37.59
CA VAL A 336 -2.62 -19.22 -36.80
C VAL A 336 -2.92 -20.67 -37.14
N ASP A 337 -1.88 -21.41 -37.51
CA ASP A 337 -1.97 -22.85 -37.77
C ASP A 337 -2.12 -23.59 -36.43
N ILE A 338 -3.05 -24.55 -36.39
CA ILE A 338 -3.35 -25.30 -35.18
C ILE A 338 -2.87 -26.73 -35.35
N GLY A 339 -2.07 -27.19 -34.38
CA GLY A 339 -1.78 -28.61 -34.22
C GLY A 339 -3.01 -29.41 -33.78
N ASN A 340 -2.81 -30.68 -33.44
CA ASN A 340 -3.89 -31.46 -32.83
C ASN A 340 -4.09 -31.02 -31.37
N GLY A 341 -5.32 -30.63 -31.00
CA GLY A 341 -5.69 -30.26 -29.63
C GLY A 341 -6.27 -28.85 -29.49
N PRO A 342 -6.56 -28.43 -28.24
CA PRO A 342 -7.08 -27.10 -27.96
C PRO A 342 -6.00 -26.02 -28.10
N LEU A 343 -6.36 -24.87 -28.66
CA LEU A 343 -5.51 -23.68 -28.74
C LEU A 343 -6.19 -22.49 -28.06
N GLU A 344 -5.43 -21.78 -27.23
CA GLU A 344 -5.77 -20.45 -26.71
C GLU A 344 -4.99 -19.40 -27.51
N LEU A 345 -5.71 -18.53 -28.21
CA LEU A 345 -5.12 -17.49 -29.07
C LEU A 345 -4.65 -16.27 -28.28
N LEU A 346 -5.30 -15.94 -27.16
CA LEU A 346 -4.93 -14.80 -26.32
C LEU A 346 -4.03 -15.28 -25.17
N GLN A 347 -2.75 -14.92 -25.22
CA GLN A 347 -1.75 -15.35 -24.24
C GLN A 347 -1.16 -14.15 -23.50
N ASN A 348 -0.51 -14.38 -22.35
CA ASN A 348 0.23 -13.34 -21.62
C ASN A 348 -0.58 -12.05 -21.36
N GLU A 349 -1.80 -12.20 -20.86
CA GLU A 349 -2.73 -11.09 -20.57
C GLU A 349 -3.20 -10.27 -21.78
N GLN A 350 -2.99 -10.79 -23.00
CA GLN A 350 -3.59 -10.19 -24.20
C GLN A 350 -5.11 -10.21 -24.12
N CYS A 351 -5.72 -9.13 -24.58
CA CYS A 351 -7.16 -8.95 -24.63
C CYS A 351 -7.57 -8.22 -25.91
N VAL A 352 -8.82 -8.43 -26.34
CA VAL A 352 -9.45 -7.64 -27.41
C VAL A 352 -10.52 -6.76 -26.78
N TYR A 353 -10.46 -5.46 -27.04
CA TYR A 353 -11.39 -4.48 -26.50
C TYR A 353 -12.38 -4.02 -27.58
N LEU A 354 -13.68 -4.10 -27.28
CA LEU A 354 -14.76 -3.61 -28.13
C LEU A 354 -15.50 -2.48 -27.37
N PRO A 355 -15.28 -1.21 -27.72
CA PRO A 355 -15.81 -0.08 -26.96
C PRO A 355 -17.33 0.04 -27.05
N ALA A 356 -17.96 0.54 -25.98
CA ALA A 356 -19.37 0.93 -26.00
C ALA A 356 -19.65 2.06 -27.02
N GLY A 357 -20.89 2.15 -27.50
CA GLY A 357 -21.32 3.23 -28.39
C GLY A 357 -20.84 3.12 -29.83
N SER A 358 -20.07 2.09 -30.18
CA SER A 358 -19.61 1.81 -31.54
C SER A 358 -19.91 0.36 -31.92
N ALA A 359 -20.32 0.15 -33.16
CA ALA A 359 -20.58 -1.17 -33.74
C ALA A 359 -19.24 -1.86 -34.06
N ASN A 360 -18.78 -2.72 -33.15
CA ASN A 360 -17.53 -3.47 -33.31
C ASN A 360 -17.72 -4.91 -32.88
N GLY A 361 -17.07 -5.83 -33.57
CA GLY A 361 -17.07 -7.24 -33.20
C GLY A 361 -15.79 -7.94 -33.60
N LEU A 362 -15.79 -9.24 -33.34
CA LEU A 362 -14.79 -10.14 -33.85
C LEU A 362 -15.42 -11.44 -34.31
N THR A 363 -14.86 -11.99 -35.38
CA THR A 363 -15.18 -13.33 -35.86
C THR A 363 -13.95 -14.21 -35.70
N LEU A 364 -14.13 -15.33 -35.02
CA LEU A 364 -13.15 -16.42 -34.97
C LEU A 364 -13.65 -17.54 -35.86
N THR A 365 -12.94 -17.78 -36.96
CA THR A 365 -13.23 -18.86 -37.89
C THR A 365 -12.26 -20.00 -37.68
N LEU A 366 -12.80 -21.22 -37.57
CA LEU A 366 -12.04 -22.44 -37.58
C LEU A 366 -12.13 -23.08 -38.97
N GLU A 367 -11.01 -23.18 -39.65
CA GLU A 367 -10.88 -23.99 -40.85
C GLU A 367 -10.59 -25.43 -40.45
N THR A 368 -11.28 -26.40 -41.04
CA THR A 368 -11.02 -27.83 -40.90
C THR A 368 -10.87 -28.45 -42.29
N SER A 369 -9.92 -29.36 -42.49
CA SER A 369 -9.73 -30.03 -43.80
C SER A 369 -10.25 -31.48 -43.88
N ALA A 370 -10.89 -31.97 -42.83
CA ALA A 370 -11.49 -33.31 -42.76
C ALA A 370 -12.69 -33.34 -41.80
N ALA A 371 -13.49 -34.40 -41.88
CA ALA A 371 -14.63 -34.61 -41.00
C ALA A 371 -14.17 -34.92 -39.56
N GLY A 372 -14.81 -34.28 -38.59
CA GLY A 372 -14.46 -34.43 -37.17
C GLY A 372 -15.36 -33.58 -36.29
N SER A 373 -15.08 -33.56 -34.99
CA SER A 373 -15.80 -32.67 -34.06
C SER A 373 -14.99 -31.41 -33.81
N TYR A 374 -15.66 -30.28 -33.63
CA TYR A 374 -15.00 -29.03 -33.26
C TYR A 374 -15.83 -28.21 -32.27
N ILE A 375 -15.15 -27.27 -31.63
CA ILE A 375 -15.75 -26.26 -30.77
C ILE A 375 -14.97 -24.96 -30.89
N ILE A 376 -15.70 -23.84 -30.93
CA ILE A 376 -15.17 -22.50 -30.81
C ILE A 376 -15.81 -21.88 -29.57
N SER A 377 -15.00 -21.26 -28.71
CA SER A 377 -15.48 -20.59 -27.51
C SER A 377 -14.72 -19.30 -27.25
N MET A 378 -15.43 -18.30 -26.73
CA MET A 378 -14.85 -17.03 -26.33
C MET A 378 -15.32 -16.72 -24.91
N LYS A 379 -14.45 -16.09 -24.11
CA LYS A 379 -14.83 -15.54 -22.81
C LYS A 379 -14.57 -14.05 -22.78
N TYR A 380 -15.51 -13.33 -22.19
CA TYR A 380 -15.49 -11.87 -22.16
C TYR A 380 -16.13 -11.34 -20.88
N VAL A 381 -15.87 -10.06 -20.59
CA VAL A 381 -16.57 -9.30 -19.55
C VAL A 381 -17.27 -8.10 -20.16
N GLU A 382 -18.38 -7.70 -19.55
CA GLU A 382 -19.14 -6.48 -19.87
C GLU A 382 -19.00 -5.47 -18.74
N PHE A 383 -18.76 -4.20 -19.04
CA PHE A 383 -18.76 -3.14 -18.03
C PHE A 383 -19.46 -1.88 -18.54
#